data_AF-A0A7I7WME6-F1
#
_entry.id   AF-A0A7I7WME6-F1
#
_cell.length_a   1.000
_cell.length_b   1.000
_cell.length_c   1.000
_cell.angle_alpha   90.00
_cell.angle_beta   90.00
_cell.angle_gamma   90.00
#
_symmetry.space_group_name_H-M   'P 1'
#
loop_
_entity.id
_entity.type
_entity.pdbx_description
1 polymer ?
#
loop_
_entity_poly.entity_id
_entity_poly.type
_entity_poly.pdbx_seq_one_letter_code
_entity_poly.pdbx_strand_id
1 'polypeptide(L)' 'MVNARPLIDSYPLYIGGQWAEPDSGRYEDISPATGEVIAQAPDARPADVDTAISAARRAFDTGPWGHASTEERAR' A
#
# COMPACT_ATOMS: atom_id res chain seq x y z
N MET A 1 -23.69 -0.70 21.64
CA MET A 1 -23.40 -0.60 20.19
C MET A 1 -22.35 0.46 20.02
N VAL A 2 -21.13 0.06 19.65
CA VAL A 2 -20.02 1.00 19.44
C VAL A 2 -20.30 1.71 18.13
N ASN A 3 -20.45 3.03 18.16
CA ASN A 3 -20.64 3.81 16.94
C ASN A 3 -19.24 4.16 16.39
N ALA A 4 -18.60 3.19 15.75
CA ALA A 4 -17.26 3.35 15.22
C ALA A 4 -17.34 4.09 13.88
N ARG A 5 -16.95 5.36 13.87
CA ARG A 5 -16.78 6.11 12.63
C ARG A 5 -15.42 5.74 12.01
N PRO A 6 -15.37 5.33 10.73
CA PRO A 6 -14.11 5.07 10.04
C PRO A 6 -13.17 6.29 10.12
N LEU A 7 -11.88 6.05 10.38
CA LEU A 7 -10.84 7.07 10.24
C LEU A 7 -10.59 7.40 8.76
N ILE A 8 -10.80 6.43 7.88
CA ILE A 8 -10.66 6.53 6.43
C ILE A 8 -11.67 5.60 5.76
N ASP A 9 -12.23 6.01 4.62
CA ASP A 9 -13.21 5.21 3.89
C ASP A 9 -12.53 4.11 3.03
N SER A 10 -11.35 4.40 2.47
CA SER A 10 -10.59 3.45 1.63
C SER A 10 -9.10 3.75 1.57
N TYR A 11 -8.28 2.73 1.29
CA TYR A 11 -6.82 2.85 1.21
C TYR A 11 -6.30 2.81 -0.24
N PRO A 12 -5.49 3.76 -0.71
CA PRO A 12 -4.82 3.60 -2.00
C PRO A 12 -3.67 2.58 -1.91
N LEU A 13 -3.24 2.05 -3.06
CA LEU A 13 -1.94 1.38 -3.20
C LEU A 13 -0.83 2.42 -3.08
N TYR A 14 0.33 2.06 -2.54
CA TYR A 14 1.51 2.92 -2.54
C TYR A 14 2.63 2.28 -3.34
N ILE A 15 2.84 2.78 -4.56
CA ILE A 15 3.76 2.18 -5.52
C ILE A 15 4.71 3.26 -6.04
N GLY A 16 6.02 2.99 -5.95
CA GLY A 16 7.04 3.89 -6.50
C GLY A 16 7.08 5.29 -5.85
N GLY A 17 6.64 5.42 -4.60
CA GLY A 17 6.57 6.71 -3.91
C GLY A 17 5.30 7.51 -4.19
N GLN A 18 4.29 6.91 -4.81
CA GLN A 18 3.02 7.57 -5.14
C GLN A 18 1.82 6.73 -4.69
N TRP A 19 0.75 7.41 -4.29
CA TRP A 19 -0.55 6.79 -4.07
C TRP A 19 -1.23 6.50 -5.42
N ALA A 20 -1.75 5.29 -5.59
CA ALA A 20 -2.40 4.81 -6.81
C ALA A 20 -3.71 4.09 -6.47
N GLU A 21 -4.70 4.20 -7.35
CA GLU A 21 -5.93 3.42 -7.25
C GLU A 21 -5.69 1.99 -7.77
N PRO A 22 -6.29 0.96 -7.14
CA PRO A 22 -6.21 -0.41 -7.63
C PRO A 22 -6.98 -0.59 -8.94
N ASP A 23 -6.44 -1.39 -9.85
CA ASP A 23 -7.07 -1.63 -11.16
C ASP A 23 -8.38 -2.45 -11.07
N SER A 24 -8.50 -3.31 -10.05
CA SER A 24 -9.58 -4.32 -10.00
C SER A 24 -10.66 -4.15 -8.93
N GLY A 25 -10.55 -3.08 -8.12
CA GLY A 25 -11.51 -2.78 -7.06
C GLY A 25 -10.97 -2.98 -5.65
N ARG A 26 -11.89 -3.21 -4.70
CA ARG A 26 -11.63 -3.15 -3.26
C ARG A 26 -12.42 -4.22 -2.51
N TYR A 27 -11.98 -4.57 -1.31
CA TYR A 27 -12.68 -5.46 -0.38
C TYR A 27 -12.85 -4.83 1.00
N GLU A 28 -13.86 -5.29 1.73
CA GLU A 28 -14.17 -4.83 3.09
C GLU A 28 -13.06 -5.23 4.07
N ASP A 29 -12.50 -4.24 4.75
CA ASP A 29 -11.66 -4.43 5.92
C ASP A 29 -12.58 -4.52 7.15
N ILE A 30 -12.64 -5.70 7.77
CA ILE A 30 -13.63 -6.02 8.80
C ILE A 30 -12.92 -6.15 10.15
N SER A 31 -13.42 -5.41 11.15
CA SER A 31 -12.93 -5.48 12.52
C SER A 31 -13.20 -6.87 13.13
N PRO A 32 -12.19 -7.61 13.59
CA PRO A 32 -12.42 -8.92 14.22
C PRO A 32 -13.12 -8.80 15.59
N ALA A 33 -13.11 -7.62 16.21
CA ALA A 33 -13.73 -7.38 17.50
C ALA A 33 -15.24 -7.09 17.43
N THR A 34 -15.71 -6.54 16.30
CA THR A 34 -17.10 -6.06 16.16
C THR A 34 -17.83 -6.67 14.96
N GLY A 35 -17.10 -7.21 13.98
CA GLY A 35 -17.67 -7.67 12.70
C GLY A 35 -18.12 -6.53 11.78
N GLU A 36 -17.86 -5.28 12.14
CA GLU A 36 -18.21 -4.11 11.34
C GLU A 36 -17.11 -3.79 10.33
N VAL A 37 -17.51 -3.26 9.16
CA VAL A 37 -16.59 -2.75 8.14
C VAL A 37 -15.97 -1.45 8.65
N ILE A 38 -14.64 -1.41 8.70
CA ILE A 38 -13.88 -0.25 9.17
C ILE A 38 -13.25 0.56 8.04
N ALA A 39 -13.06 -0.03 6.84
CA ALA A 39 -12.58 0.63 5.63
C ALA A 39 -12.68 -0.31 4.40
N GLN A 40 -12.26 0.17 3.23
CA GLN A 40 -12.11 -0.62 2.00
C GLN A 40 -10.63 -0.73 1.56
N ALA A 41 -10.08 -1.93 1.57
CA ALA A 41 -8.72 -2.22 1.13
C ALA A 41 -8.63 -2.49 -0.38
N PRO A 42 -7.54 -2.09 -1.06
CA PRO A 42 -7.38 -2.33 -2.50
C PRO A 42 -7.19 -3.83 -2.78
N ASP A 43 -7.96 -4.39 -3.72
CA ASP A 43 -7.78 -5.75 -4.23
C ASP A 43 -6.77 -5.73 -5.38
N ALA A 44 -5.49 -5.73 -5.03
CA ALA A 44 -4.39 -5.65 -5.98
C ALA A 44 -4.34 -6.87 -6.91
N ARG A 45 -4.09 -6.63 -8.20
CA ARG A 45 -3.98 -7.67 -9.22
C ARG A 45 -2.57 -7.78 -9.79
N PRO A 46 -2.30 -8.81 -10.62
CA PRO A 46 -0.98 -8.95 -11.23
C PRO A 46 -0.45 -7.68 -11.90
N ALA A 47 -1.29 -6.84 -12.53
CA ALA A 47 -0.86 -5.57 -13.12
C ALA A 47 -0.32 -4.56 -12.09
N ASP A 48 -0.97 -4.45 -10.92
CA ASP A 48 -0.50 -3.61 -9.81
C ASP A 48 0.83 -4.15 -9.26
N VAL A 49 0.95 -5.47 -9.15
CA VAL A 49 2.16 -6.17 -8.70
C VAL A 49 3.32 -5.94 -9.68
N ASP A 50 3.08 -6.08 -10.98
CA ASP A 50 4.08 -5.85 -12.02
C ASP A 50 4.58 -4.40 -12.01
N THR A 51 3.66 -3.45 -11.78
CA THR A 51 3.99 -2.03 -11.63
C THR A 51 4.86 -1.81 -10.39
N ALA A 52 4.52 -2.44 -9.26
CA ALA A 52 5.29 -2.37 -8.02
C ALA A 52 6.70 -2.97 -8.18
N ILE A 53 6.81 -4.15 -8.79
CA ILE A 53 8.10 -4.80 -9.06
C ILE A 53 8.96 -3.95 -9.98
N SER A 54 8.38 -3.40 -11.04
CA SER A 54 9.10 -2.52 -11.98
C SER A 54 9.62 -1.26 -11.29
N ALA A 55 8.81 -0.65 -10.41
CA ALA A 55 9.24 0.51 -9.63
C ALA A 55 10.37 0.16 -8.65
N ALA A 56 10.25 -0.97 -7.94
CA ALA A 56 11.28 -1.46 -7.02
C ALA A 56 12.59 -1.78 -7.75
N ARG A 57 12.53 -2.42 -8.93
CA ARG A 57 13.70 -2.73 -9.75
C ARG A 57 14.43 -1.45 -10.18
N ARG A 58 13.70 -0.46 -10.70
CA ARG A 58 14.29 0.84 -11.05
C ARG A 58 14.93 1.52 -9.84
N ALA A 59 14.26 1.53 -8.68
CA ALA A 59 14.81 2.11 -7.46
C ALA A 59 16.08 1.39 -6.98
N PHE A 60 16.17 0.08 -7.20
CA PHE A 60 17.38 -0.68 -6.89
C PHE A 60 18.51 -0.39 -7.89
N ASP A 61 18.21 -0.34 -9.19
CA ASP A 61 19.18 -0.10 -10.27
C ASP A 61 19.78 1.30 -10.25
N THR A 62 18.93 2.31 -10.05
CA THR A 62 19.29 3.71 -10.31
C THR A 62 19.07 4.60 -9.09
N GLY A 63 18.41 4.09 -8.05
CA GLY A 63 18.08 4.86 -6.87
C GLY A 63 19.23 4.90 -5.86
N PRO A 64 19.19 5.87 -4.94
CA PRO A 64 20.26 6.05 -3.96
C PRO A 64 20.33 4.92 -2.94
N TRP A 65 19.20 4.24 -2.66
CA TRP A 65 19.12 3.25 -1.59
C TRP A 65 20.02 2.03 -1.79
N GLY A 66 20.13 1.55 -3.03
CA GLY A 66 21.00 0.41 -3.37
C GLY A 66 22.50 0.70 -3.19
N HIS A 67 22.88 1.97 -3.22
CA HIS A 67 24.27 2.43 -3.09
C HIS A 67 24.59 3.07 -1.73
N ALA A 68 23.57 3.30 -0.91
CA ALA A 68 23.73 3.95 0.38
C ALA A 68 24.66 3.17 1.32
N SER A 69 25.42 3.87 2.16
CA SER A 69 26.20 3.25 3.23
C SER A 69 25.30 2.70 4.34
N THR A 70 25.87 1.92 5.26
CA THR A 70 25.12 1.44 6.43
C THR A 70 24.65 2.61 7.30
N GLU A 71 25.49 3.62 7.48
CA GLU A 71 25.18 4.83 8.25
C GLU A 71 24.06 5.64 7.59
N GLU A 72 24.09 5.79 6.26
CA GLU A 72 23.04 6.50 5.52
C GLU A 72 21.69 5.78 5.60
N ARG A 73 21.68 4.44 5.60
CA ARG A 73 20.45 3.64 5.77
C ARG A 73 19.93 3.58 7.21
N ALA A 74 20.79 3.85 8.20
CA ALA A 74 20.43 3.76 9.62
C ALA A 74 19.84 5.06 10.20
N ARG A 75 19.85 6.15 9.42
CA ARG A 75 19.24 7.42 9.77
C ARG A 75 17.76 7.43 9.41
#